data_AF-A0A517WHC2-F1
#
_entry.id   AF-A0A517WHC2-F1
#
_cell.length_a   1.000
_cell.length_b   1.000
_cell.length_c   1.000
_cell.angle_alpha   90.00
_cell.angle_beta   90.00
_cell.angle_gamma   90.00
#
_symmetry.space_group_name_H-M   'P 1'
#
loop_
_entity.id
_entity.type
_entity.pdbx_description
1 polymer ?
#
loop_
_entity_poly.entity_id
_entity_poly.type
_entity_poly.pdbx_seq_one_letter_code
_entity_poly.pdbx_strand_id
1 'polypeptide(L)'
;MSLMKLSSATALAALVLVGCQTNSESIEEARKEIDKAKQEGQQQVAEAKQDAEERVHETRRVGTEQIQEEMKELEEAQREGEAPEEISEERHDVEKAKRELDKALAAAQMAAKQDVQEAKKDADERVAEARKNLAQTKVDALKNANERIAAIQKTISQEKKDVVEAEKQVAEAKQKLESASDKEKADAQDDLNGAQESLKAQQEDVSAAEKRLKEAQEELKKVQSLIDA
;
A
#
# COMPACT_ATOMS: atom_id res chain seq x y z
N MET A 1 59.35 22.59 2.76
CA MET A 1 58.22 22.55 3.73
C MET A 1 57.39 23.81 3.56
N SER A 2 56.17 23.70 3.02
CA SER A 2 54.99 24.45 3.51
C SER A 2 53.79 24.12 2.59
N LEU A 3 53.05 23.11 3.04
CA LEU A 3 51.60 22.89 3.00
C LEU A 3 50.79 23.51 1.83
N MET A 4 50.37 22.61 0.94
CA MET A 4 49.25 22.79 0.02
C MET A 4 47.98 23.21 0.78
N LYS A 5 47.38 24.32 0.35
CA LYS A 5 46.04 24.74 0.78
C LYS A 5 45.03 23.79 0.14
N LEU A 6 44.53 22.85 0.94
CA LEU A 6 43.35 22.06 0.65
C LEU A 6 42.15 23.00 0.58
N SER A 7 41.63 23.18 -0.64
CA SER A 7 40.30 23.75 -0.86
C SER A 7 39.29 22.86 -0.15
N SER A 8 38.62 23.42 0.85
CA SER A 8 37.58 22.76 1.63
C SER A 8 36.35 22.54 0.75
N ALA A 9 36.32 21.40 0.07
CA ALA A 9 35.10 20.83 -0.48
C ALA A 9 34.18 20.45 0.69
N THR A 10 33.34 21.39 1.11
CA THR A 10 32.23 21.10 2.03
C THR A 10 31.14 20.40 1.22
N ALA A 11 31.40 19.15 0.87
CA ALA A 11 30.36 18.23 0.43
C ALA A 11 29.48 17.93 1.64
N LEU A 12 28.47 18.78 1.84
CA LEU A 12 27.32 18.47 2.68
C LEU A 12 26.60 17.31 1.99
N ALA A 13 27.04 16.10 2.33
CA ALA A 13 26.34 14.87 2.04
C ALA A 13 24.99 14.96 2.75
N ALA A 14 23.97 15.38 2.00
CA ALA A 14 22.59 15.14 2.36
C ALA A 14 22.42 13.62 2.41
N LEU A 15 22.51 13.07 3.62
CA LEU A 15 22.04 11.75 3.97
C LEU A 15 20.53 11.73 3.73
N VAL A 16 20.14 11.55 2.47
CA VAL A 16 18.80 11.10 2.11
C VAL A 16 18.74 9.66 2.61
N LEU A 17 18.27 9.49 3.83
CA LEU A 17 17.74 8.22 4.30
C LEU A 17 16.57 7.87 3.38
N VAL A 18 16.87 7.14 2.30
CA VAL A 18 15.90 6.49 1.43
C VAL A 18 15.32 5.30 2.21
N GLY A 19 14.60 5.59 3.29
CA GLY A 19 13.45 4.77 3.64
C GLY A 19 12.33 5.21 2.71
N CYS A 20 11.64 4.28 2.05
CA CYS A 20 10.50 4.57 1.18
C CYS A 20 9.59 5.61 1.83
N GLN A 21 9.69 6.87 1.41
CA GLN A 21 8.91 7.95 2.02
C GLN A 21 7.47 7.79 1.55
N THR A 22 6.58 7.42 2.47
CA THR A 22 5.13 7.40 2.26
C THR A 22 4.68 8.79 1.79
N ASN A 23 3.97 8.86 0.67
CA ASN A 23 3.55 10.09 0.00
C ASN A 23 2.12 9.96 -0.57
N SER A 24 1.69 10.89 -1.45
CA SER A 24 0.38 10.83 -2.09
C SER A 24 0.16 9.56 -2.92
N GLU A 25 1.17 9.08 -3.64
CA GLU A 25 1.08 7.86 -4.44
C GLU A 25 0.88 6.63 -3.54
N SER A 26 1.54 6.59 -2.38
CA SER A 26 1.32 5.53 -1.39
C SER A 26 -0.13 5.47 -0.90
N ILE A 27 -0.80 6.63 -0.73
CA ILE A 27 -2.22 6.67 -0.34
C ILE A 27 -3.10 6.09 -1.46
N GLU A 28 -2.83 6.44 -2.72
CA GLU A 28 -3.56 5.92 -3.87
C GLU A 28 -3.37 4.41 -4.03
N GLU A 29 -2.14 3.91 -3.86
CA GLU A 29 -1.84 2.48 -3.86
C GLU A 29 -2.59 1.75 -2.74
N ALA A 30 -2.56 2.27 -1.51
CA ALA A 30 -3.32 1.70 -0.40
C ALA A 30 -4.85 1.71 -0.63
N ARG A 31 -5.39 2.68 -1.38
CA ARG A 31 -6.80 2.66 -1.82
C ARG A 31 -7.05 1.52 -2.81
N LYS A 32 -6.17 1.33 -3.79
CA LYS A 32 -6.29 0.22 -4.77
C LYS A 32 -6.25 -1.13 -4.07
N GLU A 33 -5.40 -1.28 -3.05
CA GLU A 33 -5.35 -2.52 -2.26
C GLU A 33 -6.66 -2.82 -1.52
N ILE A 34 -7.42 -1.80 -1.08
CA ILE A 34 -8.78 -2.04 -0.54
C ILE A 34 -9.71 -2.58 -1.60
N ASP A 35 -9.69 -2.02 -2.81
CA ASP A 35 -10.58 -2.46 -3.88
C ASP A 35 -10.20 -3.85 -4.39
N LYS A 36 -8.90 -4.15 -4.46
CA LYS A 36 -8.38 -5.49 -4.71
C LYS A 36 -8.81 -6.48 -3.63
N ALA A 37 -8.65 -6.14 -2.35
CA ALA A 37 -9.08 -6.99 -1.23
C ALA A 37 -10.59 -7.28 -1.28
N LYS A 38 -11.42 -6.31 -1.65
CA LYS A 38 -12.87 -6.52 -1.85
C LYS A 38 -13.12 -7.49 -3.01
N GLN A 39 -12.45 -7.30 -4.14
CA GLN A 39 -12.63 -8.13 -5.33
C GLN A 39 -12.20 -9.58 -5.06
N GLU A 40 -11.02 -9.78 -4.48
CA GLU A 40 -10.51 -11.11 -4.10
C GLU A 40 -11.42 -11.76 -3.04
N GLY A 41 -11.90 -10.99 -2.06
CA GLY A 41 -12.86 -11.47 -1.08
C GLY A 41 -14.20 -11.89 -1.70
N GLN A 42 -14.71 -11.12 -2.66
CA GLN A 42 -15.93 -11.48 -3.40
C GLN A 42 -15.74 -12.76 -4.21
N GLN A 43 -14.59 -12.92 -4.86
CA GLN A 43 -14.25 -14.12 -5.60
C GLN A 43 -14.17 -15.34 -4.68
N GLN A 44 -13.47 -15.23 -3.55
CA GLN A 44 -13.37 -16.32 -2.57
C GLN A 44 -14.75 -16.75 -2.04
N VAL A 45 -15.64 -15.79 -1.76
CA VAL A 45 -17.01 -16.10 -1.32
C VAL A 45 -17.82 -16.75 -2.44
N ALA A 46 -17.59 -16.38 -3.70
CA ALA A 46 -18.26 -17.00 -4.85
C ALA A 46 -17.78 -18.44 -5.05
N GLU A 47 -16.47 -18.69 -4.98
CA GLU A 47 -15.87 -20.03 -5.06
C GLU A 47 -16.38 -20.91 -3.91
N ALA A 48 -16.37 -20.42 -2.66
CA ALA A 48 -16.90 -21.17 -1.52
C ALA A 48 -18.39 -21.53 -1.66
N LYS A 49 -19.19 -20.66 -2.30
CA LYS A 49 -20.60 -20.96 -2.60
C LYS A 49 -20.72 -22.04 -3.67
N GLN A 50 -19.92 -21.97 -4.73
CA GLN A 50 -19.93 -22.96 -5.79
C GLN A 50 -19.54 -24.34 -5.25
N ASP A 51 -18.46 -24.44 -4.47
CA ASP A 51 -18.00 -25.68 -3.85
C ASP A 51 -19.03 -26.23 -2.84
N ALA A 52 -19.71 -25.34 -2.12
CA ALA A 52 -20.81 -25.69 -1.23
C ALA A 52 -22.02 -26.27 -2.00
N GLU A 53 -22.41 -25.65 -3.10
CA GLU A 53 -23.50 -26.12 -3.96
C GLU A 53 -23.17 -27.47 -4.61
N GLU A 54 -21.95 -27.62 -5.11
CA GLU A 54 -21.47 -28.86 -5.73
C GLU A 54 -21.48 -30.03 -4.74
N ARG A 55 -21.00 -29.83 -3.50
CA ARG A 55 -21.02 -30.88 -2.47
C ARG A 55 -22.43 -31.30 -2.08
N VAL A 56 -23.36 -30.35 -1.97
CA VAL A 56 -24.77 -30.66 -1.68
C VAL A 56 -25.41 -31.41 -2.87
N HIS A 57 -25.12 -30.98 -4.10
CA HIS A 57 -25.60 -31.64 -5.31
C HIS A 57 -25.07 -33.07 -5.41
N GLU A 58 -23.77 -33.27 -5.18
CA GLU A 58 -23.13 -34.58 -5.23
C GLU A 58 -23.67 -35.52 -4.15
N THR A 59 -23.84 -35.02 -2.91
CA THR A 59 -24.48 -35.78 -1.82
C THR A 59 -25.88 -36.22 -2.21
N ARG A 60 -26.65 -35.32 -2.84
CA ARG A 60 -27.99 -35.66 -3.35
C ARG A 60 -27.93 -36.72 -4.43
N ARG A 61 -27.02 -36.59 -5.39
CA ARG A 61 -26.86 -37.50 -6.53
C ARG A 61 -26.57 -38.91 -6.03
N VAL A 62 -25.51 -39.06 -5.23
CA VAL A 62 -25.06 -40.36 -4.70
C VAL A 62 -26.15 -41.02 -3.85
N GLY A 63 -26.79 -40.31 -2.92
CA GLY A 63 -27.84 -40.93 -2.11
C GLY A 63 -29.12 -41.20 -2.89
N THR A 64 -29.42 -40.46 -3.97
CA THR A 64 -30.56 -40.79 -4.85
C THR A 64 -30.27 -42.04 -5.68
N GLU A 65 -29.03 -42.21 -6.17
CA GLU A 65 -28.59 -43.43 -6.85
C GLU A 65 -28.71 -44.63 -5.92
N GLN A 66 -28.25 -44.53 -4.67
CA GLN A 66 -28.41 -45.58 -3.68
C GLN A 66 -29.89 -45.94 -3.46
N ILE A 67 -30.78 -44.96 -3.27
CA ILE A 67 -32.22 -45.23 -3.12
C ILE A 67 -32.80 -45.91 -4.38
N GLN A 68 -32.32 -45.57 -5.58
CA GLN A 68 -32.76 -46.22 -6.82
C GLN A 68 -32.31 -47.68 -6.91
N GLU A 69 -31.10 -47.99 -6.44
CA GLU A 69 -30.61 -49.37 -6.35
C GLU A 69 -31.46 -50.19 -5.39
N GLU A 70 -31.69 -49.71 -4.16
CA GLU A 70 -32.54 -50.37 -3.15
C GLU A 70 -33.99 -50.54 -3.63
N MET A 71 -34.55 -49.55 -4.35
CA MET A 71 -35.89 -49.68 -4.94
C MET A 71 -35.95 -50.75 -6.03
N LYS A 72 -34.86 -50.92 -6.79
CA LYS A 72 -34.79 -51.93 -7.83
C LYS A 72 -34.71 -53.33 -7.22
N GLU A 73 -33.94 -53.52 -6.15
CA GLU A 73 -33.88 -54.79 -5.40
C GLU A 73 -35.26 -55.14 -4.82
N LEU A 74 -35.96 -54.18 -4.23
CA LEU A 74 -37.34 -54.34 -3.78
C LEU A 74 -38.33 -54.72 -4.92
N GLU A 75 -38.19 -54.12 -6.10
CA GLU A 75 -39.01 -54.46 -7.27
C GLU A 75 -38.71 -55.89 -7.78
N GLU A 76 -37.45 -56.30 -7.76
CA GLU A 76 -37.02 -57.65 -8.12
C GLU A 76 -37.59 -58.70 -7.15
N ALA A 77 -37.46 -58.50 -5.83
CA ALA A 77 -38.05 -59.38 -4.81
C ALA A 77 -39.57 -59.55 -4.99
N GLN A 78 -40.28 -58.44 -5.28
CA GLN A 78 -41.73 -58.48 -5.55
C GLN A 78 -42.07 -59.24 -6.84
N ARG A 79 -41.24 -59.13 -7.87
CA ARG A 79 -41.45 -59.78 -9.16
C ARG A 79 -41.18 -61.27 -9.09
N GLU A 80 -40.18 -61.69 -8.33
CA GLU A 80 -39.79 -63.09 -8.16
C GLU A 80 -40.71 -63.84 -7.19
N GLY A 81 -41.56 -63.12 -6.45
CA GLY A 81 -42.52 -63.71 -5.53
C GLY A 81 -41.84 -64.22 -4.27
N GLU A 82 -40.81 -63.51 -3.82
CA GLU A 82 -40.09 -63.76 -2.57
C GLU A 82 -41.03 -63.73 -1.35
N ALA A 83 -40.53 -64.24 -0.23
CA ALA A 83 -41.33 -64.33 0.98
C ALA A 83 -41.77 -62.92 1.45
N PRO A 84 -42.97 -62.79 2.07
CA PRO A 84 -43.43 -61.51 2.60
C PRO A 84 -42.43 -60.84 3.56
N GLU A 85 -41.66 -61.63 4.30
CA GLU A 85 -40.60 -61.18 5.18
C GLU A 85 -39.44 -60.53 4.41
N GLU A 86 -38.98 -61.13 3.32
CA GLU A 86 -37.90 -60.62 2.46
C GLU A 86 -38.32 -59.29 1.80
N ILE A 87 -39.52 -59.24 1.23
CA ILE A 87 -40.09 -57.99 0.67
C ILE A 87 -40.23 -56.89 1.75
N SER A 88 -40.46 -57.26 3.01
CA SER A 88 -40.53 -56.30 4.12
C SER A 88 -39.16 -55.78 4.52
N GLU A 89 -38.10 -56.59 4.41
CA GLU A 89 -36.71 -56.20 4.67
C GLU A 89 -36.23 -55.22 3.58
N GLU A 90 -36.46 -55.52 2.32
CA GLU A 90 -36.15 -54.63 1.18
C GLU A 90 -36.87 -53.27 1.30
N ARG A 91 -38.13 -53.25 1.75
CA ARG A 91 -38.85 -51.99 2.05
C ARG A 91 -38.20 -51.21 3.17
N HIS A 92 -37.72 -51.91 4.20
CA HIS A 92 -37.04 -51.28 5.31
C HIS A 92 -35.71 -50.66 4.85
N ASP A 93 -34.98 -51.29 3.94
CA ASP A 93 -33.69 -50.81 3.45
C ASP A 93 -33.84 -49.60 2.53
N VAL A 94 -34.86 -49.55 1.66
CA VAL A 94 -35.25 -48.32 0.95
C VAL A 94 -35.54 -47.15 1.91
N GLU A 95 -36.29 -47.40 2.98
CA GLU A 95 -36.61 -46.36 3.97
C GLU A 95 -35.38 -45.94 4.80
N LYS A 96 -34.47 -46.87 5.05
CA LYS A 96 -33.18 -46.59 5.69
C LYS A 96 -32.30 -45.71 4.80
N ALA A 97 -32.16 -46.06 3.52
CA ALA A 97 -31.40 -45.28 2.54
C ALA A 97 -31.94 -43.83 2.42
N LYS A 98 -33.25 -43.64 2.40
CA LYS A 98 -33.88 -42.30 2.44
C LYS A 98 -33.48 -41.51 3.68
N ARG A 99 -33.56 -42.12 4.86
CA ARG A 99 -33.18 -41.46 6.13
C ARG A 99 -31.70 -41.13 6.18
N GLU A 100 -30.85 -41.98 5.60
CA GLU A 100 -29.40 -41.73 5.51
C GLU A 100 -29.09 -40.58 4.56
N LEU A 101 -29.74 -40.52 3.40
CA LEU A 101 -29.64 -39.39 2.48
C LEU A 101 -30.10 -38.08 3.15
N ASP A 102 -31.22 -38.07 3.85
CA ASP A 102 -31.71 -36.86 4.55
C ASP A 102 -30.70 -36.35 5.59
N LYS A 103 -30.10 -37.26 6.36
CA LYS A 103 -29.03 -36.92 7.31
C LYS A 103 -27.79 -36.38 6.62
N ALA A 104 -27.37 -37.02 5.52
CA ALA A 104 -26.21 -36.60 4.74
C ALA A 104 -26.43 -35.20 4.13
N LEU A 105 -27.61 -34.94 3.57
CA LEU A 105 -27.99 -33.63 3.03
C LEU A 105 -28.02 -32.55 4.11
N ALA A 106 -28.57 -32.85 5.28
CA ALA A 106 -28.57 -31.90 6.40
C ALA A 106 -27.14 -31.56 6.85
N ALA A 107 -26.26 -32.57 6.95
CA ALA A 107 -24.86 -32.36 7.28
C ALA A 107 -24.13 -31.55 6.20
N ALA A 108 -24.30 -31.90 4.92
CA ALA A 108 -23.71 -31.20 3.79
C ALA A 108 -24.16 -29.73 3.72
N GLN A 109 -25.45 -29.45 3.95
CA GLN A 109 -25.98 -28.09 3.99
C GLN A 109 -25.43 -27.27 5.17
N MET A 110 -25.22 -27.89 6.33
CA MET A 110 -24.63 -27.22 7.48
C MET A 110 -23.15 -26.88 7.23
N ALA A 111 -22.38 -27.84 6.71
CA ALA A 111 -20.98 -27.61 6.31
C ALA A 111 -20.88 -26.51 5.24
N ALA A 112 -21.71 -26.59 4.19
CA ALA A 112 -21.82 -25.57 3.15
C ALA A 112 -22.07 -24.16 3.73
N LYS A 113 -22.96 -24.03 4.71
CA LYS A 113 -23.21 -22.74 5.38
C LYS A 113 -22.01 -22.25 6.17
N GLN A 114 -21.31 -23.14 6.86
CA GLN A 114 -20.12 -22.81 7.65
C GLN A 114 -18.98 -22.33 6.75
N ASP A 115 -18.69 -23.04 5.67
CA ASP A 115 -17.61 -22.69 4.74
C ASP A 115 -17.85 -21.32 4.08
N VAL A 116 -19.09 -21.05 3.65
CA VAL A 116 -19.45 -19.73 3.09
C VAL A 116 -19.38 -18.63 4.15
N GLN A 117 -19.70 -18.92 5.41
CA GLN A 117 -19.56 -17.94 6.50
C GLN A 117 -18.10 -17.65 6.82
N GLU A 118 -17.25 -18.67 6.84
CA GLU A 118 -15.81 -18.54 7.05
C GLU A 118 -15.17 -17.73 5.93
N ALA A 119 -15.45 -18.06 4.67
CA ALA A 119 -14.96 -17.29 3.52
C ALA A 119 -15.37 -15.81 3.56
N LYS A 120 -16.61 -15.52 4.01
CA LYS A 120 -17.06 -14.13 4.20
C LYS A 120 -16.28 -13.42 5.31
N LYS A 121 -16.08 -14.10 6.44
CA LYS A 121 -15.35 -13.54 7.57
C LYS A 121 -13.90 -13.22 7.16
N ASP A 122 -13.23 -14.14 6.47
CA ASP A 122 -11.88 -13.92 5.96
C ASP A 122 -11.80 -12.74 4.99
N ALA A 123 -12.77 -12.64 4.07
CA ALA A 123 -12.87 -11.53 3.14
C ALA A 123 -13.05 -10.19 3.86
N ASP A 124 -13.93 -10.14 4.87
CA ASP A 124 -14.18 -8.94 5.67
C ASP A 124 -12.94 -8.54 6.50
N GLU A 125 -12.22 -9.51 7.06
CA GLU A 125 -10.97 -9.27 7.81
C GLU A 125 -9.88 -8.68 6.91
N ARG A 126 -9.69 -9.18 5.69
CA ARG A 126 -8.72 -8.61 4.73
C ARG A 126 -9.07 -7.18 4.35
N VAL A 127 -10.35 -6.89 4.10
CA VAL A 127 -10.79 -5.52 3.79
C VAL A 127 -10.59 -4.60 4.99
N ALA A 128 -10.84 -5.08 6.21
CA ALA A 128 -10.60 -4.33 7.43
C ALA A 128 -9.11 -4.02 7.63
N GLU A 129 -8.23 -4.98 7.37
CA GLU A 129 -6.78 -4.81 7.42
C GLU A 129 -6.31 -3.80 6.36
N ALA A 130 -6.75 -3.92 5.11
CA ALA A 130 -6.43 -2.96 4.05
C ALA A 130 -6.88 -1.53 4.40
N ARG A 131 -8.05 -1.36 5.03
CA ARG A 131 -8.53 -0.07 5.54
C ARG A 131 -7.65 0.49 6.65
N LYS A 132 -7.21 -0.36 7.58
CA LYS A 132 -6.27 0.03 8.64
C LYS A 132 -4.95 0.50 8.06
N ASN A 133 -4.43 -0.22 7.06
CA ASN A 133 -3.22 0.15 6.35
C ASN A 133 -3.37 1.50 5.63
N LEU A 134 -4.49 1.75 4.92
CA LEU A 134 -4.76 3.06 4.33
C LEU A 134 -4.78 4.18 5.38
N ALA A 135 -5.41 3.96 6.53
CA ALA A 135 -5.46 4.96 7.59
C ALA A 135 -4.05 5.30 8.12
N GLN A 136 -3.20 4.28 8.31
CA GLN A 136 -1.82 4.48 8.71
C GLN A 136 -1.00 5.20 7.63
N THR A 137 -1.13 4.78 6.36
CA THR A 137 -0.48 5.42 5.21
C THR A 137 -0.84 6.89 5.09
N LYS A 138 -2.11 7.26 5.31
CA LYS A 138 -2.57 8.66 5.35
C LYS A 138 -1.83 9.47 6.43
N VAL A 139 -1.70 8.93 7.64
CA VAL A 139 -1.00 9.58 8.75
C VAL A 139 0.48 9.75 8.44
N ASP A 140 1.14 8.69 7.95
CA ASP A 140 2.57 8.71 7.66
C ASP A 140 2.92 9.65 6.50
N ALA A 141 2.09 9.67 5.43
CA ALA A 141 2.26 10.61 4.33
C ALA A 141 2.15 12.07 4.79
N LEU A 142 1.18 12.39 5.64
CA LEU A 142 1.01 13.74 6.18
C LEU A 142 2.20 14.15 7.05
N LYS A 143 2.67 13.24 7.91
CA LYS A 143 3.85 13.47 8.75
C LYS A 143 5.09 13.72 7.89
N ASN A 144 5.37 12.85 6.93
CA ASN A 144 6.52 12.96 6.03
C ASN A 144 6.52 14.26 5.23
N ALA A 145 5.35 14.67 4.69
CA ALA A 145 5.22 15.93 3.96
C ALA A 145 5.56 17.15 4.84
N ASN A 146 5.06 17.17 6.08
CA ASN A 146 5.36 18.26 7.03
C ASN A 146 6.83 18.27 7.44
N GLU A 147 7.42 17.11 7.74
CA GLU A 147 8.85 17.00 8.09
C GLU A 147 9.74 17.47 6.94
N ARG A 148 9.41 17.12 5.69
CA ARG A 148 10.11 17.58 4.50
C ARG A 148 10.04 19.10 4.34
N ILE A 149 8.87 19.71 4.52
CA ILE A 149 8.70 21.16 4.47
C ILE A 149 9.56 21.84 5.55
N ALA A 150 9.52 21.35 6.79
CA ALA A 150 10.31 21.90 7.89
C ALA A 150 11.82 21.82 7.62
N ALA A 151 12.29 20.69 7.07
CA ALA A 151 13.67 20.52 6.67
C ALA A 151 14.09 21.53 5.58
N ILE A 152 13.27 21.71 4.54
CA ILE A 152 13.55 22.66 3.47
C ILE A 152 13.56 24.10 4.00
N GLN A 153 12.63 24.47 4.89
CA GLN A 153 12.61 25.80 5.52
C GLN A 153 13.88 26.07 6.33
N LYS A 154 14.40 25.05 7.03
CA LYS A 154 15.69 25.16 7.73
C LYS A 154 16.84 25.39 6.76
N THR A 155 16.87 24.68 5.62
CA THR A 155 17.86 24.90 4.56
C THR A 155 17.80 26.31 4.01
N ILE A 156 16.61 26.80 3.62
CA ILE A 156 16.42 28.17 3.13
C ILE A 156 16.90 29.20 4.16
N SER A 157 16.63 28.98 5.45
CA SER A 157 17.09 29.88 6.50
C SER A 157 18.62 29.89 6.63
N GLN A 158 19.30 28.79 6.33
CA GLN A 158 20.76 28.74 6.36
C GLN A 158 21.35 29.40 5.11
N GLU A 159 20.86 29.05 3.92
CA GLU A 159 21.31 29.64 2.66
C GLU A 159 21.10 31.17 2.65
N LYS A 160 20.02 31.68 3.25
CA LYS A 160 19.82 33.14 3.43
C LYS A 160 20.87 33.80 4.33
N LYS A 161 21.41 33.09 5.32
CA LYS A 161 22.54 33.61 6.11
C LYS A 161 23.83 33.62 5.28
N ASP A 162 24.02 32.59 4.46
CA ASP A 162 25.19 32.46 3.60
C ASP A 162 25.20 33.56 2.52
N VAL A 163 24.02 33.94 1.99
CA VAL A 163 23.85 35.13 1.13
C VAL A 163 24.28 36.41 1.86
N VAL A 164 23.83 36.63 3.10
CA VAL A 164 24.20 37.84 3.86
C VAL A 164 25.72 37.91 4.10
N GLU A 165 26.37 36.79 4.37
CA GLU A 165 27.83 36.75 4.52
C GLU A 165 28.53 37.04 3.18
N ALA A 166 28.03 36.49 2.07
CA ALA A 166 28.56 36.78 0.73
C ALA A 166 28.36 38.26 0.33
N GLU A 167 27.24 38.88 0.68
CA GLU A 167 26.99 40.31 0.47
C GLU A 167 28.02 41.17 1.23
N LYS A 168 28.36 40.77 2.46
CA LYS A 168 29.40 41.42 3.25
C LYS A 168 30.77 41.29 2.59
N GLN A 169 31.13 40.10 2.08
CA GLN A 169 32.39 39.90 1.35
C GLN A 169 32.47 40.75 0.08
N VAL A 170 31.36 40.90 -0.66
CA VAL A 170 31.29 41.81 -1.80
C VAL A 170 31.51 43.26 -1.36
N ALA A 171 30.91 43.68 -0.25
CA ALA A 171 31.12 45.04 0.28
C ALA A 171 32.58 45.28 0.70
N GLU A 172 33.21 44.34 1.39
CA GLU A 172 34.62 44.39 1.77
C GLU A 172 35.54 44.43 0.54
N ALA A 173 35.28 43.61 -0.48
CA ALA A 173 36.03 43.60 -1.73
C ALA A 173 35.89 44.91 -2.51
N LYS A 174 34.68 45.51 -2.53
CA LYS A 174 34.46 46.85 -3.11
C LYS A 174 35.28 47.91 -2.39
N GLN A 175 35.25 47.93 -1.06
CA GLN A 175 36.02 48.88 -0.27
C GLN A 175 37.52 48.72 -0.52
N LYS A 176 38.01 47.47 -0.59
CA LYS A 176 39.41 47.17 -0.92
C LYS A 176 39.78 47.73 -2.29
N LEU A 177 38.95 47.51 -3.31
CA LEU A 177 39.15 48.03 -4.67
C LEU A 177 39.18 49.57 -4.71
N GLU A 178 38.30 50.24 -3.96
CA GLU A 178 38.28 51.71 -3.88
C GLU A 178 39.55 52.29 -3.24
N SER A 179 40.15 51.55 -2.30
CA SER A 179 41.37 51.96 -1.59
C SER A 179 42.68 51.45 -2.24
N ALA A 180 42.59 50.62 -3.28
CA ALA A 180 43.74 49.96 -3.88
C ALA A 180 44.63 50.94 -4.66
N SER A 181 45.95 50.74 -4.59
CA SER A 181 46.88 51.46 -5.46
C SER A 181 46.80 50.97 -6.91
N ASP A 182 47.34 51.73 -7.87
CA ASP A 182 47.32 51.35 -9.29
C ASP A 182 47.95 49.97 -9.56
N LYS A 183 48.93 49.55 -8.75
CA LYS A 183 49.58 48.24 -8.88
C LYS A 183 48.73 47.08 -8.34
N GLU A 184 47.80 47.34 -7.43
CA GLU A 184 46.98 46.33 -6.75
C GLU A 184 45.55 46.27 -7.30
N LYS A 185 45.20 47.22 -8.17
CA LYS A 185 43.84 47.39 -8.70
C LYS A 185 43.34 46.17 -9.48
N ALA A 186 44.22 45.49 -10.21
CA ALA A 186 43.86 44.27 -10.94
C ALA A 186 43.47 43.13 -9.98
N ASP A 187 44.32 42.85 -8.99
CA ASP A 187 44.05 41.82 -7.98
C ASP A 187 42.78 42.14 -7.16
N ALA A 188 42.58 43.40 -6.78
CA ALA A 188 41.38 43.81 -6.06
C ALA A 188 40.10 43.71 -6.91
N GLN A 189 40.21 43.89 -8.23
CA GLN A 189 39.10 43.68 -9.15
C GLN A 189 38.76 42.19 -9.30
N ASP A 190 39.77 41.33 -9.36
CA ASP A 190 39.57 39.88 -9.40
C ASP A 190 38.94 39.36 -8.10
N ASP A 191 39.38 39.86 -6.95
CA ASP A 191 38.74 39.57 -5.65
C ASP A 191 37.26 39.97 -5.64
N LEU A 192 36.93 41.15 -6.16
CA LEU A 192 35.54 41.62 -6.26
C LEU A 192 34.71 40.72 -7.18
N ASN A 193 35.24 40.35 -8.34
CA ASN A 193 34.56 39.46 -9.27
C ASN A 193 34.28 38.09 -8.61
N GLY A 194 35.27 37.51 -7.92
CA GLY A 194 35.11 36.24 -7.20
C GLY A 194 34.07 36.32 -6.07
N ALA A 195 34.03 37.43 -5.32
CA ALA A 195 33.00 37.66 -4.31
C ALA A 195 31.60 37.78 -4.92
N GLN A 196 31.47 38.47 -6.08
CA GLN A 196 30.20 38.60 -6.80
C GLN A 196 29.71 37.27 -7.37
N GLU A 197 30.61 36.45 -7.92
CA GLU A 197 30.29 35.09 -8.37
C GLU A 197 29.82 34.21 -7.21
N SER A 198 30.50 34.30 -6.07
CA SER A 198 30.10 33.58 -4.85
C SER A 198 28.72 34.01 -4.35
N LEU A 199 28.44 35.32 -4.31
CA LEU A 199 27.12 35.84 -3.95
C LEU A 199 26.04 35.32 -4.90
N LYS A 200 26.30 35.33 -6.21
CA LYS A 200 25.37 34.81 -7.20
C LYS A 200 25.07 33.33 -6.97
N ALA A 201 26.08 32.51 -6.70
CA ALA A 201 25.89 31.09 -6.39
C ALA A 201 25.00 30.89 -5.15
N GLN A 202 25.23 31.65 -4.07
CA GLN A 202 24.38 31.57 -2.87
C GLN A 202 22.92 31.99 -3.14
N GLN A 203 22.70 32.99 -4.00
CA GLN A 203 21.36 33.40 -4.42
C GLN A 203 20.65 32.34 -5.28
N GLU A 204 21.40 31.62 -6.12
CA GLU A 204 20.89 30.49 -6.89
C GLU A 204 20.51 29.32 -5.99
N ASP A 205 21.29 29.04 -4.93
CA ASP A 205 20.97 28.02 -3.93
C ASP A 205 19.65 28.30 -3.20
N VAL A 206 19.47 29.54 -2.71
CA VAL A 206 18.20 29.99 -2.10
C VAL A 206 17.03 29.79 -3.06
N SER A 207 17.20 30.21 -4.32
CA SER A 207 16.16 30.09 -5.35
C SER A 207 15.78 28.62 -5.61
N ALA A 208 16.78 27.74 -5.65
CA ALA A 208 16.56 26.31 -5.82
C ALA A 208 15.84 25.69 -4.61
N ALA A 209 16.19 26.08 -3.39
CA ALA A 209 15.51 25.62 -2.18
C ALA A 209 14.07 26.14 -2.06
N GLU A 210 13.82 27.39 -2.45
CA GLU A 210 12.45 27.95 -2.52
C GLU A 210 11.58 27.22 -3.55
N LYS A 211 12.16 26.83 -4.70
CA LYS A 211 11.46 25.96 -5.67
C LYS A 211 11.10 24.61 -5.05
N ARG A 212 12.04 23.94 -4.36
CA ARG A 212 11.79 22.66 -3.66
C ARG A 212 10.72 22.81 -2.58
N LEU A 213 10.66 23.95 -1.88
CA LEU A 213 9.62 24.24 -0.90
C LEU A 213 8.24 24.28 -1.56
N LYS A 214 8.13 24.95 -2.71
CA LYS A 214 6.87 25.01 -3.46
C LYS A 214 6.40 23.62 -3.89
N GLU A 215 7.30 22.81 -4.43
CA GLU A 215 7.00 21.41 -4.81
C GLU A 215 6.55 20.57 -3.59
N ALA A 216 7.21 20.73 -2.45
CA ALA A 216 6.82 20.04 -1.21
C ALA A 216 5.45 20.50 -0.67
N GLN A 217 5.11 21.79 -0.82
CA GLN A 217 3.79 22.32 -0.47
C GLN A 217 2.69 21.83 -1.40
N GLU A 218 2.97 21.67 -2.69
CA GLU A 218 2.05 21.08 -3.66
C GLU A 218 1.78 19.60 -3.32
N GLU A 219 2.82 18.84 -2.96
CA GLU A 219 2.67 17.46 -2.49
C GLU A 219 1.85 17.37 -1.19
N LEU A 220 2.09 18.26 -0.22
CA LEU A 220 1.27 18.33 1.00
C LEU A 220 -0.21 18.57 0.68
N LYS A 221 -0.52 19.48 -0.25
CA LYS A 221 -1.91 19.72 -0.69
C LYS A 221 -2.51 18.48 -1.33
N LYS A 222 -1.75 17.76 -2.16
CA LYS A 222 -2.19 16.50 -2.76
C LYS A 222 -2.50 15.46 -1.67
N VAL A 223 -1.59 15.26 -0.71
CA VAL A 223 -1.82 14.39 0.46
C VAL A 223 -3.08 14.78 1.21
N GLN A 224 -3.28 16.06 1.53
CA GLN A 224 -4.48 16.56 2.22
C GLN A 224 -5.76 16.25 1.44
N SER A 225 -5.78 16.52 0.13
CA SER A 225 -6.94 16.20 -0.72
C SER A 225 -7.27 14.71 -0.75
N LEU A 226 -6.24 13.84 -0.71
CA LEU A 226 -6.41 12.39 -0.64
C LEU A 226 -6.77 11.88 0.75
N ILE A 227 -6.55 12.66 1.80
CA ILE A 227 -7.02 12.33 3.15
C ILE A 227 -8.51 12.62 3.27
N ASP A 228 -8.96 13.76 2.73
CA ASP A 228 -10.34 14.25 2.81
C ASP A 228 -11.31 13.53 1.84
N ALA A 229 -10.79 12.92 0.77
CA ALA A 229 -11.52 12.03 -0.14
C ALA A 229 -11.74 10.62 0.44
#